data_AF-A0A1E4HZJ3-F1
#
_entry.id   AF-A0A1E4HZJ3-F1
#
_cell.length_a   1.000
_cell.length_b   1.000
_cell.length_c   1.000
_cell.angle_alpha   90.00
_cell.angle_beta   90.00
_cell.angle_gamma   90.00
#
_symmetry.space_group_name_H-M   'P 1'
#
loop_
_entity.id
_entity.type
_entity.pdbx_description
1 polymer ?
#
loop_
_entity_poly.entity_id
_entity_poly.type
_entity_poly.pdbx_seq_one_letter_code
_entity_poly.pdbx_strand_id
1 'polypeptide(L)'
;MDYIQALFSFFNAPLFAIFILGLFWKRMTGAAAWIGLLSGTVAAVTIDLLVRFDVLQLSNQAGSFVGASAAFIVGVAVAAAVSMAGQPRAEAELTGLVWSLTPRSSRTHSVEGDDAGWYRSPQLLGVLVLILVVVLYIIFI
;
A
#
# COMPACT_ATOMS: atom_id res chain seq x y z
N MET A 1 4.24 4.87 -22.03
CA MET A 1 3.26 5.03 -20.95
C MET A 1 2.28 6.06 -21.41
N ASP A 2 1.01 5.70 -21.54
CA ASP A 2 -0.02 6.70 -21.78
C ASP A 2 -0.05 7.63 -20.56
N TYR A 3 -0.11 8.94 -20.77
CA TYR A 3 -0.05 9.97 -19.74
C TYR A 3 -0.91 9.65 -18.49
N ILE A 4 -2.07 9.01 -18.71
CA ILE A 4 -3.00 8.58 -17.67
C ILE A 4 -2.44 7.49 -16.75
N GLN A 5 -1.66 6.52 -17.26
CA GLN A 5 -1.06 5.46 -16.44
C GLN A 5 0.02 6.00 -15.50
N ALA A 6 0.83 6.96 -16.00
CA ALA A 6 1.81 7.65 -15.17
C ALA A 6 1.13 8.47 -14.07
N LEU A 7 0.07 9.21 -14.42
CA LEU A 7 -0.72 9.96 -13.46
C LEU A 7 -1.27 9.06 -12.34
N PHE A 8 -1.85 7.90 -12.69
CA PHE A 8 -2.36 6.96 -11.69
C PHE A 8 -1.27 6.37 -10.80
N SER A 9 -0.07 6.11 -11.33
CA SER A 9 1.02 5.53 -10.53
C SER A 9 1.53 6.50 -9.46
N PHE A 10 1.58 7.82 -9.74
CA PHE A 10 2.05 8.84 -8.80
C PHE A 10 1.18 9.00 -7.56
N PHE A 11 -0.11 8.67 -7.65
CA PHE A 11 -1.04 8.79 -6.54
C PHE A 11 -1.32 7.45 -5.86
N ASN A 12 -1.43 6.36 -6.64
CA ASN A 12 -1.75 5.05 -6.06
C ASN A 12 -0.61 4.51 -5.19
N ALA A 13 0.65 4.62 -5.64
CA ALA A 13 1.79 4.12 -4.88
C ALA A 13 1.92 4.75 -3.48
N PRO A 14 1.94 6.10 -3.34
CA PRO A 14 2.05 6.71 -2.02
C PRO A 14 0.76 6.54 -1.19
N LEU A 15 -0.43 6.50 -1.80
CA LEU A 15 -1.67 6.18 -1.07
C LEU A 15 -1.60 4.79 -0.44
N PHE A 16 -1.15 3.79 -1.21
CA PHE A 16 -0.93 2.43 -0.69
C PHE A 16 0.09 2.42 0.45
N ALA A 17 1.17 3.19 0.31
CA ALA A 17 2.22 3.28 1.32
C ALA A 17 1.69 3.81 2.67
N ILE A 18 0.92 4.90 2.61
CA ILE A 18 0.29 5.51 3.79
C ILE A 18 -0.78 4.60 4.38
N PHE A 19 -1.54 3.90 3.54
CA PHE A 19 -2.56 2.95 4.00
C PHE A 19 -1.94 1.76 4.72
N ILE A 20 -0.92 1.13 4.14
CA ILE A 20 -0.18 0.03 4.77
C ILE A 20 0.41 0.49 6.11
N LEU A 21 1.05 1.66 6.14
CA LEU A 21 1.60 2.19 7.38
C LEU A 21 0.49 2.40 8.42
N GLY A 22 -0.64 2.99 8.05
CA GLY A 22 -1.79 3.18 8.94
C GLY A 22 -2.36 1.86 9.51
N LEU A 23 -2.37 0.79 8.71
CA LEU A 23 -2.81 -0.53 9.17
C LEU A 23 -1.84 -1.16 10.19
N PHE A 24 -0.53 -0.96 10.06
CA PHE A 24 0.46 -1.65 10.91
C PHE A 24 1.12 -0.76 11.96
N TRP A 25 0.87 0.55 11.97
CA TRP A 25 1.53 1.52 12.85
C TRP A 25 0.54 2.30 13.72
N LYS A 26 0.48 1.93 15.01
CA LYS A 26 -0.48 2.51 15.97
C LYS A 26 -0.29 4.02 16.25
N ARG A 27 0.88 4.58 15.96
CA ARG A 27 1.14 6.02 16.17
C ARG A 27 0.80 6.88 14.96
N MET A 28 0.22 6.30 13.91
CA MET A 28 -0.08 7.02 12.69
C MET A 28 -1.13 8.10 12.96
N THR A 29 -0.87 9.32 12.49
CA THR A 29 -1.77 10.47 12.67
C THR A 29 -2.24 11.01 11.32
N GLY A 30 -3.35 11.75 11.30
CA GLY A 30 -3.86 12.36 10.06
C GLY A 30 -2.85 13.32 9.41
N ALA A 31 -2.12 14.10 10.22
CA ALA A 31 -1.07 14.98 9.73
C ALA A 31 0.12 14.20 9.14
N ALA A 32 0.54 13.11 9.80
CA ALA A 32 1.59 12.23 9.29
C ALA A 32 1.18 11.56 7.97
N ALA A 33 -0.07 11.11 7.86
CA ALA A 33 -0.64 10.55 6.64
C ALA A 33 -0.61 11.57 5.49
N TRP A 34 -1.04 12.81 5.74
CA TRP A 34 -1.07 13.87 4.74
C TRP A 34 0.32 14.27 4.26
N ILE A 35 1.24 14.54 5.19
CA ILE A 35 2.61 14.97 4.87
C ILE A 35 3.37 13.83 4.19
N GLY A 36 3.18 12.59 4.66
CA GLY A 36 3.73 11.40 4.03
C GLY A 36 3.24 11.22 2.59
N LEU A 37 1.92 11.31 2.36
CA LEU A 37 1.33 11.21 1.02
C LEU A 37 1.92 12.26 0.07
N LEU A 38 1.95 13.52 0.51
CA LEU A 38 2.48 14.63 -0.28
C LEU A 38 3.96 14.41 -0.62
N SER A 39 4.77 14.03 0.37
CA SER A 39 6.20 13.76 0.16
C SER A 39 6.45 12.57 -0.79
N GLY A 40 5.65 11.51 -0.69
CA GLY A 40 5.71 10.37 -1.60
C GLY A 40 5.34 10.74 -3.04
N THR A 41 4.28 11.53 -3.23
CA THR A 41 3.91 12.03 -4.57
C THR A 41 5.00 12.92 -5.16
N VAL A 42 5.59 13.83 -4.38
CA VAL A 42 6.72 14.66 -4.84
C VAL A 42 7.92 13.81 -5.23
N ALA A 43 8.23 12.74 -4.48
CA ALA A 43 9.30 11.81 -4.84
C ALA A 43 9.00 11.08 -6.15
N ALA A 44 7.76 10.60 -6.35
CA ALA A 44 7.35 9.94 -7.59
C ALA A 44 7.51 10.85 -8.81
N VAL A 45 7.02 12.09 -8.70
CA VAL A 45 7.11 13.11 -9.76
C VAL A 45 8.56 13.47 -10.04
N THR A 46 9.40 13.56 -9.00
CA THR A 46 10.84 13.85 -9.16
C THR A 46 11.52 12.76 -9.99
N ILE A 47 11.25 11.48 -9.71
CA ILE A 47 11.79 10.37 -10.52
C ILE A 47 11.28 10.43 -11.96
N ASP A 48 9.98 10.68 -12.17
CA ASP A 48 9.42 10.80 -13.52
C ASP A 48 10.09 11.94 -14.31
N LEU A 49 10.31 13.10 -13.69
CA LEU A 49 11.04 14.21 -14.33
C LEU A 49 12.48 13.82 -14.66
N LEU A 50 13.20 13.15 -13.76
CA LEU A 50 14.57 12.69 -14.01
C LEU A 50 14.66 11.70 -15.17
N VAL A 51 13.66 10.84 -15.33
CA VAL A 51 13.57 9.91 -16.47
C VAL A 51 13.23 10.67 -17.76
N ARG A 52 12.31 11.64 -17.72
CA ARG A 52 11.92 12.44 -18.90
C ARG A 52 13.00 13.36 -19.42
N PHE A 53 13.87 13.87 -18.55
CA PHE A 53 14.99 14.73 -18.93
C PHE A 53 16.27 13.93 -19.24
N ASP A 54 16.18 12.61 -19.42
CA ASP A 54 17.30 11.71 -19.72
C ASP A 54 18.45 11.76 -18.69
N VAL A 55 18.19 12.25 -17.48
CA VAL A 55 19.15 12.19 -16.36
C VAL A 55 19.25 10.75 -15.86
N LEU A 56 18.12 10.04 -15.82
CA LEU A 56 18.05 8.61 -15.57
C LEU A 56 17.65 7.89 -16.87
N GLN A 57 18.60 7.19 -17.49
CA GLN A 57 18.37 6.39 -18.70
C GLN A 57 17.65 5.07 -18.35
N LEU A 58 16.39 5.18 -18.00
CA LEU A 58 15.51 4.06 -17.69
C LEU A 58 14.41 3.95 -18.75
N SER A 59 13.97 2.72 -19.03
CA SER A 59 12.74 2.55 -19.79
C SER A 59 11.57 3.17 -19.03
N ASN A 60 10.54 3.65 -19.74
CA ASN A 60 9.36 4.24 -19.11
C ASN A 60 8.70 3.32 -18.06
N GLN A 61 8.76 2.00 -18.29
CA GLN A 61 8.25 1.01 -17.35
C GLN A 61 9.14 0.91 -16.11
N ALA A 62 10.46 0.81 -16.28
CA ALA A 62 11.40 0.80 -15.16
C ALA A 62 11.33 2.10 -14.34
N GLY A 63 11.23 3.25 -15.00
CA GLY A 63 11.03 4.55 -14.35
C GLY A 63 9.77 4.61 -13.49
N SER A 64 8.67 4.01 -13.96
CA SER A 64 7.44 3.91 -13.17
C SER A 64 7.60 3.05 -11.91
N PHE A 65 8.33 1.94 -11.98
CA PHE A 65 8.64 1.10 -10.81
C PHE A 65 9.55 1.81 -9.81
N VAL A 66 10.58 2.51 -10.29
CA VAL A 66 11.49 3.29 -9.44
C VAL A 66 10.74 4.45 -8.79
N GLY A 67 9.89 5.15 -9.54
CA GLY A 67 9.05 6.23 -9.03
C GLY A 67 8.09 5.75 -7.95
N ALA A 68 7.41 4.62 -8.17
CA ALA A 68 6.54 4.00 -7.17
C ALA A 68 7.31 3.57 -5.91
N SER A 69 8.51 3.00 -6.08
CA SER A 69 9.38 2.60 -4.96
C SER A 69 9.85 3.80 -4.15
N ALA A 70 10.28 4.88 -4.83
CA ALA A 70 10.66 6.13 -4.19
C ALA A 70 9.49 6.75 -3.43
N ALA A 71 8.31 6.78 -4.04
CA ALA A 71 7.08 7.28 -3.41
C ALA A 71 6.74 6.52 -2.13
N PHE A 72 6.88 5.19 -2.17
CA PHE A 72 6.63 4.31 -1.04
C PHE A 72 7.64 4.56 0.10
N ILE A 73 8.94 4.53 -0.20
CA ILE A 73 10.00 4.66 0.81
C ILE A 73 9.97 6.05 1.44
N VAL A 74 9.91 7.11 0.62
CA VAL A 74 9.89 8.50 1.11
C VAL A 74 8.62 8.77 1.90
N GLY A 75 7.46 8.37 1.35
CA GLY A 75 6.17 8.58 2.01
C GLY A 75 6.09 7.88 3.38
N VAL A 76 6.56 6.63 3.48
CA VAL A 76 6.61 5.89 4.75
C VAL A 76 7.61 6.52 5.72
N ALA A 77 8.81 6.86 5.27
CA ALA A 77 9.85 7.44 6.13
C ALA A 77 9.40 8.78 6.73
N VAL A 78 8.85 9.67 5.89
CA VAL A 78 8.35 10.99 6.32
C VAL A 78 7.14 10.83 7.23
N ALA A 79 6.17 9.97 6.87
CA ALA A 79 5.02 9.71 7.72
C ALA A 79 5.44 9.15 9.09
N ALA A 80 6.36 8.18 9.12
CA ALA A 80 6.86 7.62 10.36
C ALA A 80 7.52 8.69 11.24
N ALA A 81 8.41 9.51 10.67
CA ALA A 81 9.09 10.59 11.37
C ALA A 81 8.10 11.62 11.96
N VAL A 82 7.13 12.08 11.16
CA VAL A 82 6.10 13.03 11.61
C VAL A 82 5.19 12.39 12.66
N SER A 83 4.84 11.11 12.51
CA SER A 83 4.02 10.38 13.48
C SER A 83 4.69 10.25 14.85
N MET A 84 6.02 10.16 14.87
CA MET A 84 6.79 10.09 16.11
C MET A 84 6.87 11.42 16.84
N ALA A 85 6.85 12.53 16.11
CA ALA A 85 6.82 13.88 16.66
C ALA A 85 5.41 14.32 17.10
N GLY A 86 4.36 13.71 16.55
CA GLY A 86 2.96 14.01 16.87
C GLY A 86 2.43 13.30 18.13
N GLN A 87 1.26 13.74 18.59
CA GLN A 87 0.51 13.06 19.64
C GLN A 87 -0.24 11.82 19.07
N PRO A 88 -0.03 10.62 19.63
CA PRO A 88 -0.76 9.42 19.22
C PRO A 88 -2.21 9.49 19.70
N ARG A 89 -3.13 8.93 18.90
CA ARG A 89 -4.53 8.75 19.31
C ARG A 89 -4.65 7.68 20.40
N ALA A 90 -5.74 7.73 21.16
CA ALA A 90 -6.03 6.72 22.18
C ALA A 90 -6.16 5.33 21.55
N GLU A 91 -5.56 4.31 22.16
CA GLU A 91 -5.54 2.95 21.59
C GLU A 91 -6.95 2.35 21.42
N ALA A 92 -7.91 2.76 22.25
CA ALA A 92 -9.31 2.36 22.14
C ALA A 92 -9.94 2.75 20.78
N GLU A 93 -9.58 3.91 20.23
CA GLU A 93 -10.07 4.38 18.92
C GLU A 93 -9.44 3.65 17.74
N LEU A 94 -8.32 2.95 17.98
CA LEU A 94 -7.54 2.24 16.96
C LEU A 94 -7.86 0.75 16.89
N THR A 95 -8.62 0.23 17.87
CA THR A 95 -9.12 -1.14 17.88
C THR A 95 -10.06 -1.35 16.69
N GLY A 96 -9.78 -2.33 15.83
CA GLY A 96 -10.54 -2.54 14.59
C GLY A 96 -9.90 -1.91 13.36
N LEU A 97 -9.11 -0.85 13.54
CA LEU A 97 -8.43 -0.14 12.44
C LEU A 97 -6.97 -0.57 12.28
N VAL A 98 -6.27 -0.84 13.40
CA VAL A 98 -4.85 -1.17 13.40
C VAL A 98 -4.62 -2.65 13.69
N TRP A 99 -3.76 -3.27 12.87
CA TRP A 99 -3.44 -4.69 12.94
C TRP A 99 -2.88 -5.12 14.30
N SER A 100 -2.15 -4.27 15.02
CA SER A 100 -1.64 -4.63 16.34
C SER A 100 -2.69 -4.66 17.46
N LEU A 101 -3.81 -3.96 17.31
CA LEU A 101 -4.78 -3.73 18.40
C LEU A 101 -6.08 -4.52 18.26
N THR A 102 -6.49 -4.93 17.05
CA THR A 102 -7.69 -5.78 16.91
C THR A 102 -7.39 -7.24 17.28
N PRO A 103 -8.24 -7.89 18.11
CA PRO A 103 -8.11 -9.31 18.45
C PRO A 103 -8.05 -10.22 17.21
N ARG A 104 -7.25 -11.29 17.28
CA ARG A 104 -7.16 -12.28 16.18
C ARG A 104 -8.49 -13.00 15.94
N SER A 105 -9.24 -13.30 16.99
CA SER A 105 -10.54 -13.99 16.93
C SER A 105 -11.58 -13.22 16.12
N SER A 106 -11.50 -11.89 16.06
CA SER A 106 -12.40 -11.05 15.25
C SER A 106 -11.92 -10.83 13.82
N ARG A 107 -10.78 -11.42 13.41
CA ARG A 107 -10.20 -11.29 12.06
C ARG A 107 -10.18 -12.59 11.28
N THR A 108 -10.24 -13.72 11.96
CA THR A 108 -10.27 -15.05 11.34
C THR A 108 -11.68 -15.44 10.99
N HIS A 109 -11.84 -15.98 9.79
CA HIS A 109 -13.04 -16.68 9.36
C HIS A 109 -13.35 -17.82 10.35
N SER A 110 -14.60 -17.89 10.82
CA SER A 110 -15.02 -18.93 11.75
C SER A 110 -15.45 -20.18 10.98
N VAL A 111 -14.89 -21.32 11.37
CA VAL A 111 -15.20 -22.64 10.77
C VAL A 111 -16.58 -23.16 11.22
N GLU A 112 -17.17 -22.53 12.24
CA GLU A 112 -18.49 -22.85 12.80
C GLU A 112 -19.38 -21.61 12.82
N GLY A 113 -20.70 -21.79 12.58
CA GLY A 113 -21.72 -20.74 12.59
C GLY A 113 -22.14 -20.21 11.21
N ASP A 114 -22.88 -19.09 11.20
CA ASP A 114 -23.44 -18.45 9.98
C ASP A 114 -22.39 -17.92 8.99
N ASP A 115 -21.12 -17.87 9.40
CA ASP A 115 -19.99 -17.45 8.56
C ASP A 115 -19.18 -18.62 7.98
N ALA A 116 -19.55 -19.88 8.24
CA ALA A 116 -18.81 -21.08 7.84
C ALA A 116 -18.80 -21.39 6.32
N GLY A 117 -19.34 -20.50 5.48
CA GLY A 117 -19.39 -20.71 4.02
C GLY A 117 -17.99 -20.71 3.39
N TRP A 118 -17.67 -21.75 2.60
CA TRP A 118 -16.40 -21.86 1.88
C TRP A 118 -16.10 -20.63 1.00
N TYR A 119 -17.15 -20.05 0.39
CA TYR A 119 -17.09 -18.85 -0.45
C TYR A 119 -16.84 -17.56 0.35
N ARG A 120 -16.97 -17.57 1.68
CA ARG A 120 -16.63 -16.45 2.54
C ARG A 120 -15.22 -16.54 3.08
N SER A 121 -14.55 -17.68 2.92
CA SER A 121 -13.19 -17.85 3.41
C SER A 121 -12.18 -17.13 2.49
N PRO A 122 -11.49 -16.08 2.99
CA PRO A 122 -10.54 -15.32 2.16
C PRO A 122 -9.36 -16.19 1.71
N GLN A 123 -9.01 -17.19 2.52
CA GLN A 123 -7.89 -18.10 2.27
C GLN A 123 -8.17 -19.04 1.09
N LEU A 124 -9.34 -19.69 1.04
CA LEU A 124 -9.66 -20.59 -0.08
C LEU A 124 -9.80 -19.82 -1.38
N LEU A 125 -10.49 -18.66 -1.35
CA LEU A 125 -10.60 -17.80 -2.54
C LEU A 125 -9.24 -17.31 -3.01
N GLY A 126 -8.36 -16.88 -2.08
CA GLY A 126 -7.01 -16.44 -2.41
C GLY A 126 -6.16 -17.54 -3.05
N VAL A 127 -6.20 -18.77 -2.52
CA VAL A 127 -5.50 -19.92 -3.09
C VAL A 127 -6.07 -20.28 -4.47
N LEU A 128 -7.38 -20.28 -4.64
CA LEU A 128 -8.03 -20.57 -5.92
C LEU A 128 -7.63 -19.56 -7.00
N VAL A 129 -7.63 -18.27 -6.67
CA VAL A 129 -7.17 -17.22 -7.59
C VAL A 129 -5.69 -17.40 -7.93
N LEU A 130 -4.85 -17.72 -6.95
CA LEU A 130 -3.43 -17.97 -7.19
C LEU A 130 -3.20 -19.15 -8.15
N ILE A 131 -3.91 -20.26 -7.96
CA ILE A 131 -3.85 -21.42 -8.86
C ILE A 131 -4.26 -21.02 -10.27
N LEU A 132 -5.37 -20.29 -10.41
CA LEU A 132 -5.85 -19.82 -11.71
C LEU A 132 -4.81 -18.95 -12.42
N VAL A 133 -4.21 -17.98 -11.70
CA VAL A 133 -3.16 -17.11 -12.25
C VAL A 133 -1.94 -17.92 -12.71
N VAL A 134 -1.49 -18.89 -11.92
CA VAL A 134 -0.34 -19.75 -12.27
C VAL A 134 -0.64 -20.59 -13.50
N VAL A 135 -1.83 -21.21 -13.58
CA VAL A 135 -2.23 -22.03 -14.72
C VAL A 135 -2.30 -21.20 -15.99
N LEU A 136 -2.96 -20.03 -15.95
CA LEU A 136 -3.04 -19.13 -17.10
C LEU A 136 -1.65 -18.65 -17.52
N TYR A 137 -0.79 -18.28 -16.57
CA TYR A 137 0.57 -17.86 -16.86
C TYR A 137 1.36 -18.96 -17.60
N ILE A 138 1.26 -20.22 -17.18
CA ILE A 138 1.95 -21.34 -17.85
C ILE A 138 1.39 -21.61 -19.26
N ILE A 139 0.08 -21.43 -19.48
CA ILE A 139 -0.54 -21.68 -20.79
C ILE A 139 -0.16 -20.61 -21.83
N PHE A 140 -0.05 -19.34 -21.39
CA PHE A 140 0.14 -18.18 -22.27
C PHE A 140 1.57 -17.62 -22.29
N ILE A 141 2.51 -18.29 -21.62
CA ILE A 141 3.94 -18.00 -21.77
C ILE A 141 4.46 -18.46 -23.12
#